data_AF-A0A6A4X885-F1
#
_entry.id   AF-A0A6A4X885-F1
#
_cell.length_a   1.000
_cell.length_b   1.000
_cell.length_c   1.000
_cell.angle_alpha   90.00
_cell.angle_beta   90.00
_cell.angle_gamma   90.00
#
_symmetry.space_group_name_H-M   'P 1'
#
loop_
_entity.id
_entity.type
_entity.pdbx_description
1 polymer ?
#
loop_
_entity_poly.entity_id
_entity_poly.type
_entity_poly.pdbx_seq_one_letter_code
_entity_poly.pdbx_strand_id
1 'polypeptide(L)'
;MSESHGVPEIPAGLLSGLAEVSFEDRMLGRSPDDGSGTGAFVRIWRSVLEEDKSAGLVPFPGPFTVLAASEDGMRLVVPCDLPNPFRGDPEFQRAFIRRHVLTETVELTDGRFSSGGQARRLDGGYLSLSMDEGRPAFVLDDRPPQVATPVPEQDPKATVYTIDIPLMTFDEIMEGIRRLKPRPWFCGRRPGLDEGDEPSAPDPEENQ
;
A
#
# COMPACT_ATOMS: atom_id res chain seq x y z
N MET A 1 -7.99 -33.68 26.43
CA MET A 1 -9.21 -33.05 25.87
C MET A 1 -8.87 -31.61 25.61
N SER A 2 -9.12 -31.15 24.39
CA SER A 2 -8.50 -29.99 23.75
C SER A 2 -8.85 -28.64 24.39
N GLU A 3 -7.82 -27.83 24.65
CA GLU A 3 -7.97 -26.40 24.95
C GLU A 3 -8.14 -25.63 23.64
N SER A 4 -9.37 -25.17 23.40
CA SER A 4 -9.71 -24.27 22.31
C SER A 4 -9.00 -22.93 22.53
N HIS A 5 -7.94 -22.69 21.76
CA HIS A 5 -7.33 -21.37 21.65
C HIS A 5 -8.31 -20.45 20.91
N GLY A 6 -8.91 -19.52 21.64
CA GLY A 6 -9.72 -18.44 21.08
C GLY A 6 -8.85 -17.59 20.16
N VAL A 7 -9.24 -17.49 18.89
CA VAL A 7 -8.72 -16.49 17.97
C VAL A 7 -9.09 -15.12 18.56
N PRO A 8 -8.13 -14.23 18.84
CA PRO A 8 -8.47 -12.90 19.33
C PRO A 8 -9.22 -12.13 18.23
N GLU A 9 -10.48 -11.79 18.49
CA GLU A 9 -11.23 -10.83 17.68
C GLU A 9 -10.54 -9.46 17.77
N ILE A 10 -10.09 -8.96 16.62
CA ILE A 10 -9.35 -7.70 16.49
C ILE A 10 -10.36 -6.55 16.45
N PRO A 11 -10.22 -5.51 17.29
CA PRO A 11 -11.15 -4.38 17.29
C PRO A 11 -11.01 -3.55 16.01
N ALA A 12 -12.08 -3.52 15.18
CA ALA A 12 -12.21 -2.78 13.92
C ALA A 12 -12.32 -1.24 14.05
N GLY A 13 -11.69 -0.67 15.09
CA GLY A 13 -12.19 0.55 15.74
C GLY A 13 -11.69 1.90 15.22
N LEU A 14 -10.62 2.00 14.42
CA LEU A 14 -10.00 3.32 14.14
C LEU A 14 -9.84 3.68 12.65
N LEU A 15 -9.82 2.71 11.75
CA LEU A 15 -9.96 2.98 10.31
C LEU A 15 -11.39 3.44 9.94
N SER A 16 -12.36 3.15 10.80
CA SER A 16 -13.77 3.57 10.65
C SER A 16 -14.02 5.03 11.06
N GLY A 17 -13.14 5.66 11.86
CA GLY A 17 -13.31 7.03 12.35
C GLY A 17 -12.79 8.13 11.42
N LEU A 18 -12.25 7.76 10.26
CA LEU A 18 -11.53 8.63 9.32
C LEU A 18 -12.29 8.80 7.98
N ALA A 19 -13.62 8.86 8.05
CA ALA A 19 -14.55 8.58 6.96
C ALA A 19 -14.64 9.63 5.82
N GLU A 20 -13.95 10.77 5.89
CA GLU A 20 -14.12 11.81 4.84
C GLU A 20 -13.14 11.72 3.67
N VAL A 21 -11.97 11.07 3.84
CA VAL A 21 -10.96 10.96 2.78
C VAL A 21 -10.41 9.54 2.69
N SER A 22 -10.42 8.98 1.48
CA SER A 22 -9.97 7.59 1.25
C SER A 22 -8.47 7.45 1.54
N PHE A 23 -8.03 6.29 2.03
CA PHE A 23 -6.61 6.02 2.29
C PHE A 23 -5.75 6.26 1.04
N GLU A 24 -6.26 5.95 -0.16
CA GLU A 24 -5.59 6.29 -1.42
C GLU A 24 -5.45 7.80 -1.61
N ASP A 25 -6.53 8.57 -1.42
CA ASP A 25 -6.46 10.04 -1.57
C ASP A 25 -5.51 10.68 -0.56
N ARG A 26 -5.35 10.08 0.63
CA ARG A 26 -4.31 10.46 1.58
C ARG A 26 -2.92 10.11 1.04
N MET A 27 -2.71 8.86 0.64
CA MET A 27 -1.44 8.38 0.04
C MET A 27 -0.99 9.21 -1.16
N LEU A 28 -1.93 9.75 -1.92
CA LEU A 28 -1.67 10.61 -3.08
C LEU A 28 -1.59 12.11 -2.74
N GLY A 29 -1.65 12.49 -1.46
CA GLY A 29 -1.61 13.90 -1.05
C GLY A 29 -2.79 14.74 -1.56
N ARG A 30 -3.91 14.10 -1.90
CA ARG A 30 -5.14 14.75 -2.42
C ARG A 30 -6.08 15.23 -1.33
N SER A 31 -5.73 14.98 -0.07
CA SER A 31 -6.44 15.51 1.08
C SER A 31 -5.95 16.93 1.38
N PRO A 32 -6.86 17.92 1.51
CA PRO A 32 -6.49 19.32 1.69
C PRO A 32 -5.71 19.60 2.98
N ASP A 33 -5.81 18.71 3.96
CA ASP A 33 -5.15 18.84 5.27
C ASP A 33 -3.81 18.07 5.39
N ASP A 34 -3.42 17.28 4.38
CA ASP A 34 -2.42 16.22 4.58
C ASP A 34 -0.99 16.48 4.08
N GLY A 35 -0.77 17.52 3.27
CA GLY A 35 0.54 17.75 2.64
C GLY A 35 0.90 16.68 1.59
N SER A 36 2.19 16.57 1.23
CA SER A 36 2.66 15.62 0.20
C SER A 36 2.27 14.16 0.51
N GLY A 37 2.09 13.32 -0.52
CA GLY A 37 1.71 11.90 -0.36
C GLY A 37 2.62 11.09 0.57
N THR A 38 3.91 11.43 0.61
CA THR A 38 4.89 10.86 1.56
C THR A 38 4.54 11.19 3.01
N GLY A 39 4.16 12.43 3.32
CA GLY A 39 3.77 12.85 4.68
C GLY A 39 2.47 12.20 5.17
N ALA A 40 1.54 11.96 4.25
CA ALA A 40 0.32 11.20 4.54
C ALA A 40 0.60 9.72 4.82
N PHE A 41 1.45 9.06 4.02
CA PHE A 41 1.92 7.71 4.32
C PHE A 41 2.59 7.67 5.70
N VAL A 42 3.42 8.68 6.02
CA VAL A 42 4.09 8.81 7.31
C VAL A 42 3.10 8.81 8.49
N ARG A 43 1.99 9.54 8.38
CA ARG A 43 0.97 9.52 9.43
C ARG A 43 0.18 8.22 9.50
N ILE A 44 -0.14 7.63 8.36
CA ILE A 44 -0.91 6.39 8.32
C ILE A 44 -0.12 5.22 8.91
N TRP A 45 1.16 5.06 8.57
CA TRP A 45 1.96 3.97 9.18
C TRP A 45 2.11 4.17 10.68
N ARG A 46 2.23 5.41 11.16
CA ARG A 46 2.33 5.70 12.59
C ARG A 46 1.07 5.22 13.33
N SER A 47 -0.11 5.44 12.76
CA SER A 47 -1.37 4.94 13.32
C SER A 47 -1.39 3.41 13.39
N VAL A 48 -1.04 2.74 12.28
CA VAL A 48 -1.00 1.26 12.22
C VAL A 48 0.02 0.70 13.21
N LEU A 49 1.18 1.33 13.35
CA LEU A 49 2.21 0.89 14.28
C LEU A 49 1.76 1.00 15.74
N GLU A 50 1.10 2.10 16.14
CA GLU A 50 0.62 2.26 17.51
C GLU A 50 -0.50 1.25 17.83
N GLU A 51 -1.34 0.89 16.86
CA GLU A 51 -2.31 -0.20 17.02
C GLU A 51 -1.61 -1.57 17.17
N ASP A 52 -0.63 -1.87 16.31
CA ASP A 52 0.10 -3.14 16.35
C ASP A 52 0.91 -3.28 17.65
N LYS A 53 1.48 -2.19 18.16
CA LYS A 53 2.12 -2.14 19.48
C LYS A 53 1.11 -2.45 20.59
N SER A 54 -0.05 -1.79 20.54
CA SER A 54 -1.12 -2.00 21.51
C SER A 54 -1.66 -3.43 21.50
N ALA A 55 -1.63 -4.09 20.33
CA ALA A 55 -1.99 -5.49 20.15
C ALA A 55 -0.85 -6.48 20.49
N GLY A 56 0.35 -6.01 20.85
CA GLY A 56 1.52 -6.86 21.11
C GLY A 56 2.09 -7.55 19.87
N LEU A 57 1.74 -7.06 18.67
CA LEU A 57 2.19 -7.60 17.38
C LEU A 57 3.53 -7.02 16.92
N VAL A 58 3.95 -5.90 17.52
CA VAL A 58 5.29 -5.34 17.30
C VAL A 58 6.26 -5.95 18.31
N PRO A 59 7.29 -6.69 17.86
CA PRO A 59 8.19 -7.41 18.76
C PRO A 59 9.15 -6.49 19.54
N PHE A 60 9.33 -5.23 19.12
CA PHE A 60 10.26 -4.30 19.76
C PHE A 60 9.82 -2.83 19.63
N PRO A 61 10.02 -1.98 20.65
CA PRO A 61 9.60 -0.56 20.61
C PRO A 61 10.56 0.37 19.84
N GLY A 62 11.59 -0.19 19.18
CA GLY A 62 12.76 0.54 18.67
C GLY A 62 12.51 1.43 17.45
N PRO A 63 13.52 2.19 17.01
CA PRO A 63 13.42 2.99 15.80
C PRO A 63 13.28 2.10 14.56
N PHE A 64 12.35 2.45 13.68
CA PHE A 64 12.02 1.71 12.46
C PHE A 64 12.68 2.33 11.24
N THR A 65 12.73 1.59 10.14
CA THR A 65 12.93 2.18 8.81
C THR A 65 11.65 2.08 8.03
N VAL A 66 11.20 3.19 7.44
CA VAL A 66 9.95 3.28 6.72
C VAL A 66 10.25 3.57 5.26
N LEU A 67 9.79 2.69 4.37
CA LEU A 67 9.93 2.82 2.92
C LEU A 67 8.61 3.31 2.35
N ALA A 68 8.44 4.61 2.23
CA ALA A 68 7.25 5.23 1.65
C ALA A 68 7.22 5.01 0.14
N ALA A 69 6.12 4.46 -0.37
CA ALA A 69 5.85 4.46 -1.79
C ALA A 69 5.68 5.91 -2.31
N SER A 70 6.31 6.23 -3.43
CA SER A 70 6.09 7.51 -4.12
C SER A 70 4.66 7.60 -4.64
N GLU A 71 4.18 8.82 -4.88
CA GLU A 71 2.84 9.05 -5.41
C GLU A 71 2.63 8.35 -6.76
N ASP A 72 3.62 8.46 -7.66
CA ASP A 72 3.57 7.82 -8.96
C ASP A 72 3.61 6.29 -8.84
N GLY A 73 4.40 5.76 -7.90
CA GLY A 73 4.40 4.34 -7.54
C GLY A 73 3.01 3.84 -7.13
N MET A 74 2.34 4.59 -6.26
CA MET A 74 1.00 4.25 -5.79
C MET A 74 -0.05 4.28 -6.91
N ARG A 75 0.05 5.23 -7.85
CA ARG A 75 -0.88 5.34 -8.99
C ARG A 75 -0.80 4.14 -9.93
N LEU A 76 0.36 3.50 -10.03
CA LEU A 76 0.60 2.38 -10.93
C LEU A 76 0.27 1.01 -10.31
N VAL A 77 0.04 0.94 -9.00
CA VAL A 77 -0.15 -0.34 -8.29
C VAL A 77 -1.52 -0.95 -8.57
N VAL A 78 -2.59 -0.15 -8.62
CA VAL A 78 -3.95 -0.67 -8.80
C VAL A 78 -4.42 -0.38 -10.22
N PRO A 79 -4.80 -1.40 -11.01
CA PRO A 79 -5.40 -1.18 -12.32
C PRO A 79 -6.66 -0.31 -12.21
N CYS A 80 -6.79 0.71 -13.05
CA CYS A 80 -7.88 1.68 -12.98
C CYS A 80 -9.29 1.08 -13.11
N ASP A 81 -9.39 -0.11 -13.73
CA ASP A 81 -10.65 -0.81 -13.99
C ASP A 81 -11.07 -1.76 -12.86
N LEU A 82 -10.28 -1.84 -11.79
CA LEU A 82 -10.52 -2.75 -10.66
C LEU A 82 -10.80 -1.98 -9.36
N PRO A 83 -11.61 -2.55 -8.45
CA PRO A 83 -11.91 -1.91 -7.19
C PRO A 83 -10.61 -1.76 -6.36
N ASN A 84 -10.38 -0.56 -5.83
CA ASN A 84 -9.13 -0.29 -5.13
C ASN A 84 -9.12 -0.87 -3.70
N PRO A 85 -8.27 -1.88 -3.41
CA PRO A 85 -8.18 -2.49 -2.07
C PRO A 85 -7.70 -1.50 -1.01
N PHE A 86 -6.94 -0.48 -1.40
CA PHE A 86 -6.57 0.62 -0.51
C PHE A 86 -7.75 1.48 -0.07
N ARG A 87 -8.94 1.41 -0.68
CA ARG A 87 -10.12 2.18 -0.21
C ARG A 87 -11.08 1.40 0.67
N GLY A 88 -11.07 0.07 0.59
CA GLY A 88 -12.15 -0.76 1.12
C GLY A 88 -11.73 -1.96 1.97
N ASP A 89 -10.43 -2.25 2.06
CA ASP A 89 -9.93 -3.41 2.82
C ASP A 89 -8.90 -2.96 3.89
N PRO A 90 -9.33 -2.79 5.15
CA PRO A 90 -8.46 -2.48 6.29
C PRO A 90 -7.30 -3.47 6.49
N GLU A 91 -7.54 -4.75 6.25
CA GLU A 91 -6.52 -5.80 6.43
C GLU A 91 -5.45 -5.68 5.33
N PHE A 92 -5.87 -5.38 4.10
CA PHE A 92 -4.96 -5.11 3.00
C PHE A 92 -4.12 -3.84 3.25
N GLN A 93 -4.75 -2.76 3.72
CA GLN A 93 -4.03 -1.53 4.10
C GLN A 93 -2.98 -1.80 5.19
N ARG A 94 -3.34 -2.58 6.23
CA ARG A 94 -2.42 -2.94 7.30
C ARG A 94 -1.27 -3.82 6.80
N ALA A 95 -1.56 -4.81 5.95
CA ALA A 95 -0.54 -5.66 5.33
C ALA A 95 0.42 -4.85 4.46
N PHE A 96 -0.10 -3.90 3.67
CA PHE A 96 0.69 -2.96 2.89
C PHE A 96 1.67 -2.18 3.77
N ILE A 97 1.19 -1.57 4.86
CA ILE A 97 2.05 -0.83 5.78
C ILE A 97 3.15 -1.73 6.37
N ARG A 98 2.79 -2.90 6.91
CA ARG A 98 3.78 -3.81 7.55
C ARG A 98 4.89 -4.25 6.60
N ARG A 99 4.60 -4.35 5.32
CA ARG A 99 5.58 -4.72 4.30
C ARG A 99 6.59 -3.62 3.99
N HIS A 100 6.18 -2.36 4.20
CA HIS A 100 6.99 -1.17 3.96
C HIS A 100 7.75 -0.69 5.21
N VAL A 101 7.63 -1.40 6.33
CA VAL A 101 8.31 -1.07 7.58
C VAL A 101 9.34 -2.14 7.89
N LEU A 102 10.58 -1.73 8.12
CA LEU A 102 11.65 -2.58 8.63
C LEU A 102 11.72 -2.44 10.15
N THR A 103 11.91 -3.56 10.85
CA THR A 103 11.96 -3.62 12.32
C THR A 103 13.28 -3.10 12.92
N GLU A 104 14.10 -2.48 12.09
CA GLU A 104 15.44 -2.02 12.40
C GLU A 104 15.72 -0.70 11.68
N THR A 105 16.65 0.07 12.22
CA THR A 105 17.18 1.26 11.57
C THR A 105 18.22 0.86 10.52
N VAL A 106 17.99 1.28 9.28
CA VAL A 106 18.89 1.12 8.15
C VAL A 106 19.26 2.51 7.68
N GLU A 107 20.54 2.86 7.74
CA GLU A 107 21.04 4.12 7.19
C GLU A 107 21.60 3.88 5.77
N LEU A 108 21.49 4.86 4.88
CA LEU A 108 22.05 4.75 3.52
C LEU A 108 23.59 4.58 3.51
N THR A 109 24.25 4.89 4.63
CA THR A 109 25.69 4.66 4.85
C THR A 109 26.01 3.28 5.41
N ASP A 110 25.01 2.43 5.62
CA ASP A 110 25.19 1.09 6.19
C ASP A 110 26.00 0.20 5.23
N GLY A 111 27.09 -0.38 5.74
CA GLY A 111 27.97 -1.27 4.98
C GLY A 111 27.25 -2.51 4.42
N ARG A 112 26.08 -2.88 4.97
CA ARG A 112 25.25 -3.97 4.48
C ARG A 112 24.79 -3.80 3.04
N PHE A 113 24.64 -2.57 2.54
CA PHE A 113 24.33 -2.35 1.12
C PHE A 113 25.45 -2.84 0.20
N SER A 114 26.71 -2.72 0.63
CA SER A 114 27.87 -3.17 -0.16
C SER A 114 28.17 -4.66 0.00
N SER A 115 27.79 -5.28 1.13
CA SER A 115 28.05 -6.70 1.40
C SER A 115 26.88 -7.63 1.07
N GLY A 116 25.74 -7.10 0.58
CA GLY A 116 24.56 -7.91 0.25
C GLY A 116 23.76 -8.35 1.49
N GLY A 117 23.66 -7.48 2.49
CA GLY A 117 22.95 -7.77 3.73
C GLY A 117 21.43 -7.84 3.57
N GLN A 118 20.75 -8.17 4.65
CA GLN A 118 19.29 -8.22 4.70
C GLN A 118 18.78 -7.40 5.89
N ALA A 119 17.56 -6.89 5.74
CA ALA A 119 16.80 -6.24 6.80
C ALA A 119 15.44 -6.92 6.97
N ARG A 120 14.98 -7.02 8.22
CA ARG A 120 13.71 -7.67 8.53
C ARG A 120 12.54 -6.70 8.42
N ARG A 121 11.49 -7.11 7.72
CA ARG A 121 10.21 -6.41 7.60
C ARG A 121 9.29 -6.71 8.78
N LEU A 122 8.36 -5.79 9.05
CA LEU A 122 7.37 -5.94 10.13
C LEU A 122 6.36 -7.06 9.84
N ASP A 123 6.13 -7.40 8.58
CA ASP A 123 5.34 -8.57 8.17
C ASP A 123 6.06 -9.92 8.41
N GLY A 124 7.31 -9.89 8.90
CA GLY A 124 8.14 -11.06 9.17
C GLY A 124 9.02 -11.49 8.00
N GLY A 125 8.84 -10.91 6.82
CA GLY A 125 9.69 -11.15 5.65
C GLY A 125 11.05 -10.46 5.75
N TYR A 126 11.89 -10.67 4.74
CA TYR A 126 13.17 -9.98 4.60
C TYR A 126 13.18 -9.13 3.34
N LEU A 127 14.08 -8.15 3.34
CA LEU A 127 14.38 -7.31 2.22
C LEU A 127 15.89 -7.22 2.07
N SER A 128 16.39 -7.41 0.85
CA SER A 128 17.83 -7.43 0.58
C SER A 128 18.33 -6.00 0.37
N LEU A 129 19.53 -5.72 0.87
CA LEU A 129 20.21 -4.44 0.78
C LEU A 129 21.32 -4.55 -0.26
N SER A 130 21.27 -3.72 -1.30
CA SER A 130 22.23 -3.77 -2.42
C SER A 130 22.68 -2.38 -2.84
N MET A 131 23.80 -2.29 -3.55
CA MET A 131 24.16 -1.10 -4.30
C MET A 131 23.62 -1.21 -5.72
N ASP A 132 22.97 -0.15 -6.21
CA ASP A 132 22.53 0.04 -7.59
C ASP A 132 23.20 1.28 -8.17
N GLU A 133 24.06 1.10 -9.18
CA GLU A 133 24.86 2.19 -9.77
C GLU A 133 25.60 3.06 -8.73
N GLY A 134 26.07 2.45 -7.64
CA GLY A 134 26.75 3.13 -6.54
C GLY A 134 25.82 3.84 -5.54
N ARG A 135 24.51 3.60 -5.60
CA ARG A 135 23.51 4.13 -4.66
C ARG A 135 22.87 2.99 -3.85
N PRO A 136 22.59 3.19 -2.55
CA PRO A 136 21.87 2.21 -1.75
C PRO A 136 20.47 1.96 -2.28
N ALA A 137 20.14 0.68 -2.47
CA ALA A 137 18.88 0.24 -3.01
C ALA A 137 18.32 -0.95 -2.22
N PHE A 138 17.00 -0.94 -2.09
CA PHE A 138 16.22 -1.96 -1.42
C PHE A 138 15.67 -2.94 -2.46
N VAL A 139 15.93 -4.24 -2.28
CA VAL A 139 15.54 -5.28 -3.24
C VAL A 139 14.59 -6.27 -2.58
N LEU A 140 13.41 -6.42 -3.17
CA LEU A 140 12.40 -7.37 -2.73
C LEU A 140 12.26 -8.49 -3.77
N ASP A 141 12.60 -9.72 -3.37
CA ASP A 141 12.56 -10.91 -4.22
C ASP A 141 13.33 -10.66 -5.54
N ASP A 142 12.75 -11.04 -6.69
CA ASP A 142 13.37 -10.88 -8.02
C ASP A 142 13.05 -9.52 -8.68
N ARG A 143 12.70 -8.49 -7.90
CA ARG A 143 12.34 -7.17 -8.44
C ARG A 143 13.56 -6.30 -8.71
N PRO A 144 13.44 -5.30 -9.60
CA PRO A 144 14.45 -4.27 -9.77
C PRO A 144 14.79 -3.59 -8.43
N PRO A 145 16.07 -3.26 -8.18
CA PRO A 145 16.46 -2.50 -7.00
C PRO A 145 15.72 -1.17 -6.90
N GLN A 146 15.24 -0.84 -5.70
CA GLN A 146 14.56 0.40 -5.41
C GLN A 146 15.52 1.36 -4.72
N VAL A 147 16.05 2.30 -5.49
CA VAL A 147 16.93 3.35 -4.95
C VAL A 147 16.12 4.18 -3.96
N ALA A 148 16.59 4.24 -2.71
CA ALA A 148 15.93 4.99 -1.68
C ALA A 148 16.34 6.47 -1.69
N THR A 149 15.35 7.34 -1.65
CA THR A 149 15.56 8.78 -1.50
C THR A 149 15.26 9.18 -0.06
N PRO A 150 16.21 9.80 0.67
CA PRO A 150 15.95 10.24 2.05
C PRO A 150 14.87 11.31 2.07
N VAL A 151 13.90 11.14 2.97
CA VAL A 151 12.88 12.16 3.22
C VAL A 151 13.42 13.12 4.28
N PRO A 152 13.47 14.44 4.01
CA PRO A 152 14.01 15.41 4.96
C PRO A 152 13.16 15.55 6.24
N GLU A 153 11.90 15.13 6.19
CA GLU A 153 11.03 15.01 7.35
C GLU A 153 11.47 13.80 8.20
N GLN A 154 12.21 14.08 9.27
CA GLN A 154 12.71 13.06 10.18
C GLN A 154 11.69 12.80 11.30
N ASP A 155 11.24 11.56 11.41
CA ASP A 155 10.52 11.08 12.59
C ASP A 155 11.56 10.64 13.63
N PRO A 156 11.53 11.12 14.89
CA PRO A 156 12.48 10.67 15.91
C PRO A 156 12.37 9.16 16.21
N LYS A 157 11.30 8.50 15.77
CA LYS A 157 11.08 7.05 15.90
C LYS A 157 11.30 6.28 14.61
N ALA A 158 11.61 6.94 13.48
CA ALA A 158 11.83 6.25 12.23
C ALA A 158 12.69 7.02 11.22
N THR A 159 13.54 6.27 10.53
CA THR A 159 14.22 6.76 9.33
C THR A 159 13.30 6.54 8.13
N VAL A 160 12.99 7.60 7.39
CA VAL A 160 12.03 7.55 6.27
C VAL A 160 12.75 7.70 4.93
N TYR A 161 12.49 6.77 4.02
CA TYR A 161 12.92 6.81 2.63
C TYR A 161 11.71 6.76 1.71
N THR A 162 11.80 7.37 0.54
CA THR A 162 10.85 7.18 -0.55
C THR A 162 11.42 6.18 -1.56
N ILE A 163 10.56 5.29 -2.07
CA ILE A 163 10.83 4.32 -3.12
C ILE A 163 9.78 4.44 -4.23
N ASP A 164 10.16 4.17 -5.48
CA ASP A 164 9.27 4.37 -6.62
C ASP A 164 8.31 3.22 -6.87
N ILE A 165 8.74 1.97 -6.62
CA ILE A 165 7.87 0.80 -6.78
C ILE A 165 7.46 0.29 -5.39
N PRO A 166 6.16 0.27 -5.08
CA PRO A 166 5.68 -0.24 -3.80
C PRO A 166 6.04 -1.71 -3.61
N LEU A 167 6.33 -2.08 -2.36
CA LEU A 167 6.78 -3.41 -1.97
C LEU A 167 5.66 -4.48 -1.99
N MET A 168 4.62 -4.32 -2.82
CA MET A 168 3.56 -5.31 -3.01
C MET A 168 3.73 -6.07 -4.32
N THR A 169 3.48 -7.39 -4.29
CA THR A 169 3.42 -8.19 -5.52
C THR A 169 2.09 -8.00 -6.22
N PHE A 170 2.06 -8.25 -7.53
CA PHE A 170 0.82 -8.24 -8.30
C PHE A 170 -0.22 -9.21 -7.74
N ASP A 171 0.21 -10.43 -7.35
CA ASP A 171 -0.70 -11.44 -6.79
C ASP A 171 -1.34 -10.99 -5.47
N GLU A 172 -0.58 -10.31 -4.61
CA GLU A 172 -1.11 -9.74 -3.37
C GLU A 172 -2.13 -8.63 -3.65
N ILE A 173 -1.83 -7.75 -4.60
CA ILE A 173 -2.76 -6.70 -5.02
C ILE A 173 -4.06 -7.32 -5.56
N MET A 174 -3.94 -8.32 -6.44
CA MET A 174 -5.09 -9.03 -6.98
C MET A 174 -5.89 -9.76 -5.90
N GLU A 175 -5.22 -10.30 -4.89
CA GLU A 175 -5.87 -10.92 -3.74
C GLU A 175 -6.65 -9.91 -2.91
N GLY A 176 -6.09 -8.72 -2.65
CA GLY A 176 -6.82 -7.60 -2.04
C GLY A 176 -8.04 -7.20 -2.86
N ILE A 177 -7.89 -7.10 -4.18
CA ILE A 177 -8.99 -6.78 -5.11
C ILE A 177 -10.10 -7.85 -5.02
N ARG A 178 -9.77 -9.14 -4.97
CA ARG A 178 -10.76 -10.24 -4.87
C ARG A 178 -11.56 -10.22 -3.58
N ARG A 179 -10.98 -9.72 -2.47
CA ARG A 179 -11.66 -9.61 -1.17
C ARG A 179 -12.72 -8.52 -1.16
N LEU A 180 -12.56 -7.50 -2.02
CA LEU A 180 -13.60 -6.53 -2.24
C LEU A 180 -14.76 -7.19 -3.00
N LYS A 181 -15.95 -7.23 -2.37
CA LYS A 181 -17.17 -7.64 -3.08
C LYS A 181 -17.30 -6.78 -4.35
N PRO A 182 -17.64 -7.36 -5.52
CA PRO A 182 -17.87 -6.58 -6.73
C PRO A 182 -19.04 -5.62 -6.46
N ARG A 183 -18.73 -4.36 -6.22
CA ARG A 183 -19.68 -3.27 -6.35
C ARG A 183 -19.51 -2.74 -7.77
N PRO A 184 -20.60 -2.42 -8.49
CA PRO A 184 -20.49 -1.82 -9.82
C PRO A 184 -19.95 -0.40 -9.66
N TRP A 185 -18.63 -0.23 -9.70
CA TRP A 185 -18.00 1.08 -9.77
C TRP A 185 -17.73 1.38 -11.25
N PHE A 186 -18.52 2.29 -11.80
CA PHE A 186 -18.31 2.88 -13.11
C PHE A 186 -17.23 3.96 -13.02
N CYS A 187 -16.04 3.66 -13.54
CA CYS A 187 -15.15 4.72 -13.99
C CYS A 187 -15.64 5.19 -15.37
N GLY A 188 -16.32 6.33 -15.42
CA GLY A 188 -16.48 7.12 -16.65
C GLY A 188 -17.69 6.83 -17.54
N ARG A 189 -18.91 7.16 -17.10
CA ARG A 189 -19.91 7.75 -18.02
C ARG A 189 -20.02 9.23 -17.68
N ARG A 190 -19.66 10.11 -18.61
CA ARG A 190 -20.11 11.51 -18.55
C ARG A 190 -21.65 11.50 -18.52
N PRO A 191 -22.33 12.21 -17.60
CA PRO A 191 -23.75 12.47 -17.78
C PRO A 191 -23.89 13.48 -18.92
N GLY A 192 -24.45 13.02 -20.05
CA GLY A 192 -24.87 13.89 -21.15
C GLY A 192 -24.13 13.68 -22.46
N LEU A 193 -24.38 12.56 -23.14
CA LEU A 193 -24.34 12.45 -24.60
C LEU A 193 -25.17 11.22 -25.04
N ASP A 194 -26.27 11.54 -25.72
CA ASP A 194 -27.20 10.75 -26.54
C ASP A 194 -28.11 9.69 -25.89
N GLU A 195 -29.32 10.14 -25.53
CA GLU A 195 -30.53 9.50 -26.06
C GLU A 195 -30.55 9.74 -27.58
N GLY A 196 -30.52 8.69 -28.39
CA GLY A 196 -30.66 8.82 -29.84
C GLY A 196 -30.40 7.51 -30.60
N ASP A 197 -31.49 6.90 -31.07
CA ASP A 197 -31.57 5.86 -32.10
C ASP A 197 -31.07 4.45 -31.76
N GLU A 198 -32.04 3.65 -31.31
CA GLU A 198 -32.11 2.21 -31.49
C GLU A 198 -32.24 1.89 -32.99
N PRO A 199 -31.26 1.26 -33.67
CA PRO A 199 -31.52 0.74 -35.01
C PRO A 199 -32.42 -0.49 -34.87
N SER A 200 -33.70 -0.29 -35.17
CA SER A 200 -34.68 -1.35 -35.36
C SER A 200 -34.12 -2.43 -36.27
N ALA A 201 -34.17 -3.69 -35.82
CA ALA A 201 -33.85 -4.84 -36.65
C ALA A 201 -34.74 -4.87 -37.90
N PRO A 202 -34.21 -5.19 -39.10
CA PRO A 202 -35.05 -5.39 -40.27
C PRO A 202 -35.87 -6.69 -40.14
N ASP A 203 -37.16 -6.57 -40.40
CA ASP A 203 -38.15 -7.65 -40.50
C ASP A 203 -37.69 -8.79 -41.44
N PRO A 204 -37.86 -10.07 -41.07
CA PRO A 204 -37.56 -11.19 -41.95
C PRO A 204 -38.79 -11.62 -42.74
N GLU A 205 -39.32 -10.78 -43.64
CA GLU A 205 -40.29 -11.21 -44.64
C GLU A 205 -40.12 -10.45 -45.96
N GLU A 206 -39.28 -10.96 -46.86
CA GLU A 206 -39.58 -11.03 -48.30
C GLU A 206 -38.46 -11.82 -49.00
N ASN A 207 -38.71 -13.10 -49.26
CA ASN A 207 -38.09 -13.78 -50.40
C ASN A 207 -39.04 -14.90 -50.87
N GLN A 208 -40.02 -14.48 -51.68
CA GLN A 208 -40.66 -15.31 -52.68
C GLN A 208 -40.44 -14.67 -54.04
#